data_AF-A0A218VAT5-F1
#
_entry.id   AF-A0A218VAT5-F1
#
_cell.length_a   1.000
_cell.length_b   1.000
_cell.length_c   1.000
_cell.angle_alpha   90.00
_cell.angle_beta   90.00
_cell.angle_gamma   90.00
#
_symmetry.space_group_name_H-M   'P 1'
#
loop_
_entity.id
_entity.type
_entity.pdbx_description
1 polymer ?
#
loop_
_entity_poly.entity_id
_entity_poly.type
_entity_poly.pdbx_seq_one_letter_code
_entity_poly.pdbx_strand_id
1 'polypeptide(L)'
;MAPGVELGFAAAAEGPGAAWRLRSTYFPSKVGGRPAWLGEAGLPGPAALRCGRCQQPCAFLLQLYAPLPGRPDAFHRSLFVFACRSPACYRPPGPRGPFRVFRSQLPRRNDTYPEEPPPEEPPPGPAPAPPRRLGSGAALCRVCGCLGPRCCGRCRRAAYCGPEHQALDWRRGHRRSCDQHAAGDDSADAIPEHNEFLFPEYEILIEPEEPEFPADSTDDEQEAEDTSKDTKEQEELGAAGTADEAFQSLDEKTLEAMAKHETEEEKIFRMFKNQTAAEPEQIIRYCRGGEGPLWVSGENRPEEKDIPNCVCGAKRIFEFQIMPQLLNHLQVDSLGESIDWGTLVVYTCAESCGGGSEYLEEFIWKQDYSMGCTL
;
A
#
# COMPACT_ATOMS: atom_id res chain seq x y z
N MET A 1 17.72 -19.26 -6.82
CA MET A 1 16.26 -19.19 -6.93
C MET A 1 15.89 -17.73 -6.80
N ALA A 2 15.08 -17.19 -7.72
CA ALA A 2 14.50 -15.87 -7.50
C ALA A 2 13.64 -15.92 -6.23
N PRO A 3 13.62 -14.88 -5.40
CA PRO A 3 12.70 -14.83 -4.28
C PRO A 3 11.27 -14.91 -4.81
N GLY A 4 10.46 -15.81 -4.24
CA GLY A 4 9.04 -15.90 -4.57
C GLY A 4 8.31 -14.59 -4.23
N VAL A 5 7.14 -14.39 -4.84
CA VAL A 5 6.26 -13.27 -4.50
C VAL A 5 5.58 -13.57 -3.17
N GLU A 6 5.48 -12.57 -2.30
CA GLU A 6 4.69 -12.63 -1.07
C GLU A 6 3.50 -11.66 -1.18
N LEU A 7 2.33 -12.12 -0.78
CA LEU A 7 1.08 -11.38 -0.79
C LEU A 7 0.77 -10.85 0.61
N GLY A 8 0.29 -9.61 0.71
CA GLY A 8 -0.14 -9.03 1.97
C GLY A 8 -1.63 -8.80 2.03
N PHE A 9 -2.26 -9.13 3.15
CA PHE A 9 -3.70 -9.00 3.39
C PHE A 9 -3.98 -8.13 4.62
N ALA A 10 -5.03 -7.30 4.54
CA ALA A 10 -5.43 -6.46 5.67
C ALA A 10 -6.28 -7.27 6.65
N ALA A 11 -5.75 -7.55 7.84
CA ALA A 11 -6.49 -8.16 8.94
C ALA A 11 -6.86 -7.10 9.98
N ALA A 12 -8.11 -7.13 10.45
CA ALA A 12 -8.45 -6.39 11.65
C ALA A 12 -7.59 -6.90 12.81
N ALA A 13 -7.10 -6.01 13.67
CA ALA A 13 -6.45 -6.43 14.89
C ALA A 13 -7.50 -7.11 15.80
N GLU A 14 -7.62 -8.44 15.72
CA GLU A 14 -8.69 -9.18 16.39
C GLU A 14 -8.50 -9.20 17.92
N GLY A 15 -9.47 -8.62 18.64
CA GLY A 15 -9.62 -8.74 20.09
C GLY A 15 -9.25 -7.48 20.89
N PRO A 16 -9.85 -7.28 22.09
CA PRO A 16 -9.45 -6.21 23.00
C PRO A 16 -7.96 -6.36 23.37
N GLY A 17 -7.13 -5.44 22.90
CA GLY A 17 -5.70 -5.42 23.19
C GLY A 17 -4.79 -5.72 22.00
N ALA A 18 -5.25 -6.29 20.89
CA ALA A 18 -4.39 -6.71 19.76
C ALA A 18 -3.55 -5.58 19.12
N ALA A 19 -3.92 -4.31 19.33
CA ALA A 19 -3.12 -3.13 18.98
C ALA A 19 -1.71 -3.12 19.61
N TRP A 20 -1.42 -3.95 20.63
CA TRP A 20 -0.08 -4.09 21.17
C TRP A 20 0.92 -4.57 20.12
N ARG A 21 0.52 -5.45 19.18
CA ARG A 21 1.36 -5.95 18.07
C ARG A 21 1.70 -4.88 17.05
N LEU A 22 0.86 -3.85 16.93
CA LEU A 22 1.03 -2.77 15.95
C LEU A 22 1.98 -1.66 16.43
N ARG A 23 2.82 -1.94 17.44
CA ARG A 23 3.78 -1.02 18.04
C ARG A 23 5.18 -1.28 17.55
N SER A 24 6.03 -0.26 17.60
CA SER A 24 7.41 -0.30 17.11
C SER A 24 8.25 -1.44 17.69
N THR A 25 8.01 -1.85 18.94
CA THR A 25 8.70 -2.98 19.61
C THR A 25 8.47 -4.33 18.92
N TYR A 26 7.38 -4.48 18.19
CA TYR A 26 6.99 -5.73 17.53
C TYR A 26 7.17 -5.68 16.01
N PHE A 27 7.83 -4.63 15.50
CA PHE A 27 8.21 -4.51 14.09
C PHE A 27 7.05 -4.78 13.09
N PRO A 28 5.91 -4.08 13.20
CA PRO A 28 4.72 -4.45 12.47
C PRO A 28 4.82 -4.10 10.99
N SER A 29 4.18 -4.95 10.18
CA SER A 29 3.62 -4.56 8.89
C SER A 29 2.14 -4.18 9.12
N LYS A 30 1.75 -2.97 8.76
CA LYS A 30 0.41 -2.43 9.10
C LYS A 30 -0.07 -1.35 8.15
N VAL A 31 -1.38 -1.21 8.04
CA VAL A 31 -2.08 -0.10 7.39
C VAL A 31 -2.52 0.90 8.44
N GLY A 32 -2.42 2.19 8.12
CA GLY A 32 -3.03 3.29 8.85
C GLY A 32 -2.67 3.42 10.32
N GLY A 33 -3.50 4.15 11.06
CA GLY A 33 -3.18 4.59 12.41
C GLY A 33 -1.96 5.51 12.45
N ARG A 34 -1.13 5.36 13.49
CA ARG A 34 0.12 6.13 13.63
C ARG A 34 1.31 5.28 13.16
N PRO A 35 2.37 5.93 12.63
CA PRO A 35 3.60 5.22 12.30
C PRO A 35 4.18 4.55 13.56
N ALA A 36 4.50 3.27 13.45
CA ALA A 36 5.34 2.56 14.40
C ALA A 36 6.80 2.75 13.95
N TRP A 37 7.37 3.91 14.32
CA TRP A 37 8.74 4.31 13.96
C TRP A 37 9.77 3.28 14.42
N LEU A 38 10.65 2.86 13.50
CA LEU A 38 11.71 1.88 13.77
C LEU A 38 12.86 2.50 14.58
N GLY A 39 13.56 3.48 14.00
CA GLY A 39 14.53 4.29 14.74
C GLY A 39 13.86 5.45 15.47
N GLU A 40 14.31 5.76 16.69
CA GLU A 40 13.80 6.90 17.46
C GLU A 40 14.49 8.24 17.16
N ALA A 41 15.62 8.21 16.46
CA ALA A 41 16.31 9.40 15.97
C ALA A 41 16.05 9.57 14.47
N GLY A 42 16.40 10.74 13.94
CA GLY A 42 16.37 11.00 12.49
C GLY A 42 15.00 10.94 11.82
N LEU A 43 13.90 11.04 12.58
CA LEU A 43 12.54 11.01 12.03
C LEU A 43 12.37 12.09 10.94
N PRO A 44 11.61 11.79 9.86
CA PRO A 44 11.30 12.78 8.83
C PRO A 44 10.62 14.00 9.43
N GLY A 45 11.21 15.17 9.18
CA GLY A 45 10.65 16.44 9.65
C GLY A 45 9.34 16.79 8.94
N PRO A 46 8.56 17.76 9.47
CA PRO A 46 7.28 18.14 8.88
C PRO A 46 7.35 18.55 7.40
N ALA A 47 8.45 19.15 6.95
CA ALA A 47 8.62 19.54 5.55
C ALA A 47 8.74 18.33 4.61
N ALA A 48 9.43 17.26 5.03
CA ALA A 48 9.60 16.05 4.23
C ALA A 48 8.27 15.29 4.08
N LEU A 49 7.39 15.37 5.07
CA LEU A 49 6.07 14.73 5.10
C LEU A 49 4.94 15.60 4.53
N ARG A 50 5.24 16.64 3.75
CA ARG A 50 4.23 17.43 3.04
C ARG A 50 3.92 16.84 1.67
N CYS A 51 2.65 16.86 1.29
CA CYS A 51 2.18 16.49 -0.04
C CYS A 51 2.88 17.32 -1.12
N GLY A 52 3.27 16.69 -2.22
CA GLY A 52 3.97 17.36 -3.33
C GLY A 52 3.14 18.39 -4.07
N ARG A 53 1.80 18.32 -3.93
CA ARG A 53 0.84 19.16 -4.65
C ARG A 53 0.27 20.26 -3.77
N CYS A 54 -0.52 19.90 -2.76
CA CYS A 54 -1.20 20.88 -1.90
C CYS A 54 -0.36 21.35 -0.70
N GLN A 55 0.84 20.78 -0.50
CA GLN A 55 1.73 21.07 0.62
C GLN A 55 1.12 20.81 2.02
N GLN A 56 -0.06 20.18 2.11
CA GLN A 56 -0.64 19.76 3.38
C GLN A 56 0.12 18.56 3.96
N PRO A 57 0.09 18.35 5.29
CA PRO A 57 0.66 17.16 5.91
C PRO A 57 0.06 15.88 5.32
N CYS A 58 0.91 14.93 4.93
CA CYS A 58 0.47 13.59 4.55
C CYS A 58 0.13 12.76 5.80
N ALA A 59 -0.90 11.93 5.68
CA ALA A 59 -1.25 10.93 6.67
C ALA A 59 -0.45 9.65 6.45
N PHE A 60 -0.21 8.89 7.51
CA PHE A 60 0.48 7.61 7.44
C PHE A 60 -0.42 6.58 6.77
N LEU A 61 -0.01 6.06 5.60
CA LEU A 61 -0.80 5.10 4.82
C LEU A 61 -0.52 3.67 5.28
N LEU A 62 0.75 3.26 5.29
CA LEU A 62 1.17 1.92 5.72
C LEU A 62 2.66 1.86 6.02
N GLN A 63 3.08 0.78 6.68
CA GLN A 63 4.47 0.37 6.78
C GLN A 63 4.62 -1.13 6.56
N LEU A 64 5.79 -1.54 6.06
CA LEU A 64 6.19 -2.94 5.94
C LEU A 64 7.51 -3.16 6.67
N TYR A 65 7.59 -4.22 7.47
CA TYR A 65 8.85 -4.74 7.99
C TYR A 65 9.47 -5.68 6.95
N ALA A 66 10.63 -5.27 6.42
CA ALA A 66 11.28 -5.88 5.27
C ALA A 66 12.81 -5.98 5.53
N PRO A 67 13.23 -6.84 6.48
CA PRO A 67 14.63 -7.07 6.79
C PRO A 67 15.38 -7.65 5.58
N LEU A 68 16.70 -7.42 5.50
CA LEU A 68 17.52 -7.96 4.41
C LEU A 68 18.50 -9.01 4.94
N PRO A 69 18.25 -10.31 4.72
CA PRO A 69 19.18 -11.36 5.07
C PRO A 69 20.57 -11.11 4.47
N GLY A 70 21.62 -11.32 5.27
CA GLY A 70 23.01 -11.09 4.84
C GLY A 70 23.46 -9.62 4.90
N ARG A 71 22.61 -8.69 5.35
CA ARG A 71 22.95 -7.28 5.50
C ARG A 71 22.88 -6.82 6.97
N PRO A 72 24.02 -6.75 7.70
CA PRO A 72 24.03 -6.50 9.14
C PRO A 72 23.43 -5.16 9.57
N ASP A 73 23.57 -4.11 8.76
CA ASP A 73 23.02 -2.77 8.99
C ASP A 73 21.53 -2.66 8.65
N ALA A 74 20.95 -3.71 8.07
CA ALA A 74 19.53 -3.82 7.72
C ALA A 74 18.88 -5.05 8.37
N PHE A 75 19.34 -5.41 9.57
CA PHE A 75 18.76 -6.50 10.36
C PHE A 75 17.31 -6.21 10.72
N HIS A 76 17.04 -5.00 11.19
CA HIS A 76 15.70 -4.43 11.19
C HIS A 76 15.62 -3.43 10.06
N ARG A 77 14.59 -3.53 9.22
CA ARG A 77 14.38 -2.58 8.14
C ARG A 77 12.90 -2.41 7.90
N SER A 78 12.46 -1.16 7.85
CA SER A 78 11.06 -0.82 7.65
C SER A 78 10.91 0.25 6.58
N LEU A 79 9.86 0.07 5.77
CA LEU A 79 9.45 1.00 4.74
C LEU A 79 8.16 1.66 5.18
N PHE A 80 8.06 2.98 5.03
CA PHE A 80 6.94 3.78 5.48
C PHE A 80 6.37 4.55 4.30
N VAL A 81 5.06 4.49 4.10
CA VAL A 81 4.36 5.20 3.04
C VAL A 81 3.37 6.18 3.67
N PHE A 82 3.41 7.42 3.19
CA PHE A 82 2.50 8.48 3.59
C PHE A 82 1.73 8.98 2.38
N ALA A 83 0.47 9.34 2.58
CA ALA A 83 -0.45 9.74 1.52
C ALA A 83 -1.21 11.02 1.87
N CYS A 84 -1.44 11.86 0.88
CA CYS A 84 -2.28 13.04 1.01
C CYS A 84 -3.74 12.64 1.26
N ARG A 85 -4.43 13.37 2.14
CA ARG A 85 -5.87 13.18 2.41
C ARG A 85 -6.78 13.97 1.47
N SER A 86 -6.23 14.77 0.55
CA SER A 86 -7.01 15.56 -0.40
C SER A 86 -7.20 14.79 -1.72
N PRO A 87 -8.44 14.43 -2.10
CA PRO A 87 -8.74 13.72 -3.35
C PRO A 87 -8.22 14.42 -4.61
N ALA A 88 -8.34 15.75 -4.68
CA ALA A 88 -7.77 16.58 -5.74
C ALA A 88 -6.25 16.43 -5.95
N CYS A 89 -5.51 15.78 -5.03
CA CYS A 89 -4.09 15.50 -5.21
C CYS A 89 -3.79 14.19 -5.97
N TYR A 90 -4.82 13.40 -6.28
CA TYR A 90 -4.66 12.12 -6.98
C TYR A 90 -4.81 12.27 -8.50
N ARG A 91 -5.34 13.40 -8.98
CA ARG A 91 -5.45 13.79 -10.39
C ARG A 91 -4.89 15.22 -10.51
N PRO A 92 -3.94 15.59 -11.40
CA PRO A 92 -3.37 14.92 -12.59
C PRO A 92 -1.99 14.26 -12.35
N PRO A 93 -1.43 13.47 -13.28
CA PRO A 93 -0.09 12.87 -13.15
C PRO A 93 1.04 13.91 -12.96
N GLY A 94 2.18 13.51 -12.38
CA GLY A 94 3.36 14.38 -12.27
C GLY A 94 4.38 14.00 -11.17
N PRO A 95 5.62 14.52 -11.24
CA PRO A 95 6.79 14.08 -10.46
C PRO A 95 6.79 14.45 -8.98
N ARG A 96 5.69 15.01 -8.46
CA ARG A 96 5.50 15.34 -7.03
C ARG A 96 4.11 14.92 -6.59
N GLY A 97 3.92 13.60 -6.54
CA GLY A 97 2.66 12.97 -6.22
C GLY A 97 2.16 13.20 -4.79
N PRO A 98 0.97 12.67 -4.48
CA PRO A 98 0.37 12.75 -3.14
C PRO A 98 1.09 11.88 -2.10
N PHE A 99 2.12 11.13 -2.49
CA PHE A 99 2.78 10.15 -1.66
C PHE A 99 4.20 10.54 -1.24
N ARG A 100 4.65 10.00 -0.12
CA ARG A 100 6.05 10.03 0.34
C ARG A 100 6.42 8.65 0.86
N VAL A 101 7.63 8.20 0.55
CA VAL A 101 8.13 6.90 1.03
C VAL A 101 9.46 7.10 1.74
N PHE A 102 9.63 6.45 2.87
CA PHE A 102 10.88 6.47 3.63
C PHE A 102 11.32 5.06 3.99
N ARG A 103 12.63 4.82 3.99
CA ARG A 103 13.25 3.65 4.60
C ARG A 103 13.94 4.05 5.89
N SER A 104 13.81 3.21 6.91
CA SER A 104 14.72 3.17 8.06
C SER A 104 15.27 1.77 8.23
N GLN A 105 16.52 1.67 8.69
CA GLN A 105 17.16 0.40 8.98
C GLN A 105 18.06 0.52 10.20
N LEU A 106 18.10 -0.54 11.00
CA LEU A 106 18.92 -0.62 12.20
C LEU A 106 19.67 -1.96 12.21
N PRO A 107 20.92 -1.97 12.71
CA PRO A 107 21.62 -3.22 12.98
C PRO A 107 20.96 -3.98 14.13
N ARG A 108 21.26 -5.27 14.25
CA ARG A 108 20.75 -6.14 15.33
C ARG A 108 21.02 -5.54 16.71
N ARG A 109 22.26 -5.11 16.94
CA ARG A 109 22.65 -4.42 18.16
C ARG A 109 22.51 -2.91 17.94
N ASN A 110 21.53 -2.31 18.60
CA ASN A 110 21.21 -0.89 18.49
C ASN A 110 20.71 -0.35 19.84
N ASP A 111 20.54 0.97 19.94
CA ASP A 111 20.15 1.65 21.19
C ASP A 111 18.63 1.65 21.43
N THR A 112 17.83 1.23 20.44
CA THR A 112 16.36 1.30 20.49
C THR A 112 15.73 0.00 20.99
N TYR A 113 16.28 -1.15 20.58
CA TYR A 113 15.68 -2.46 20.81
C TYR A 113 16.66 -3.44 21.45
N PRO A 114 16.17 -4.36 22.30
CA PRO A 114 16.98 -5.47 22.78
C PRO A 114 17.36 -6.42 21.63
N GLU A 115 18.44 -7.17 21.80
CA GLU A 115 18.86 -8.20 20.82
C GLU A 115 18.01 -9.46 20.86
N GLU A 116 17.27 -9.65 21.96
CA GLU A 116 16.31 -10.72 22.17
C GLU A 116 14.94 -10.33 21.58
N PRO A 117 14.23 -11.27 20.92
CA PRO A 117 12.92 -10.97 20.36
C PRO A 117 11.92 -10.63 21.47
N PRO A 118 10.94 -9.76 21.18
CA PRO A 118 9.87 -9.47 22.13
C PRO A 118 8.98 -10.71 22.34
N PRO A 119 8.27 -10.81 23.48
CA PRO A 119 7.33 -11.92 23.71
C PRO A 119 6.21 -11.98 22.67
N GLU A 120 5.77 -13.19 22.30
CA GLU A 120 4.64 -13.41 21.38
C GLU A 120 3.27 -13.30 22.07
N GLU A 121 3.28 -13.32 23.40
CA GLU A 121 2.10 -13.15 24.25
C GLU A 121 1.81 -11.66 24.51
N PRO A 122 0.51 -11.30 24.70
CA PRO A 122 0.15 -9.93 25.04
C PRO A 122 0.82 -9.47 26.34
N PRO A 123 1.29 -8.20 26.42
CA PRO A 123 1.83 -7.67 27.65
C PRO A 123 0.77 -7.67 28.76
N PRO A 124 1.16 -7.91 30.03
CA PRO A 124 0.22 -7.93 31.13
C PRO A 124 -0.41 -6.54 31.35
N GLY A 125 -1.73 -6.48 31.38
CA GLY A 125 -2.50 -5.24 31.58
C GLY A 125 -3.00 -4.60 30.28
N PRO A 126 -3.67 -3.44 30.37
CA PRO A 126 -4.17 -2.73 29.20
C PRO A 126 -3.01 -2.22 28.35
N ALA A 127 -3.19 -2.22 27.02
CA ALA A 127 -2.18 -1.72 26.10
C ALA A 127 -1.85 -0.24 26.44
N PRO A 128 -0.57 0.14 26.68
CA PRO A 128 -0.24 1.47 27.16
C PRO A 128 -0.57 2.55 26.12
N ALA A 129 -1.07 3.72 26.52
CA ALA A 129 -1.42 4.77 25.56
C ALA A 129 -0.27 5.13 24.59
N PRO A 130 -0.57 5.62 23.36
CA PRO A 130 0.46 6.02 22.41
C PRO A 130 1.44 7.03 23.01
N PRO A 131 2.76 6.88 22.78
CA PRO A 131 3.76 7.76 23.38
C PRO A 131 3.63 9.19 22.84
N ARG A 132 3.84 10.18 23.72
CA ARG A 132 3.97 11.60 23.33
C ARG A 132 5.38 11.97 22.90
N ARG A 133 6.35 11.22 23.43
CA ARG A 133 7.77 11.39 23.19
C ARG A 133 8.38 10.02 23.02
N LEU A 134 9.33 9.93 22.11
CA LEU A 134 10.19 8.75 21.98
C LEU A 134 11.24 8.75 23.10
N GLY A 135 11.92 7.62 23.31
CA GLY A 135 13.05 7.53 24.24
C GLY A 135 14.17 8.51 23.91
N SER A 136 14.36 8.84 22.62
CA SER A 136 15.24 9.92 22.13
C SER A 136 14.85 11.34 22.59
N GLY A 137 13.67 11.52 23.20
CA GLY A 137 13.13 12.82 23.62
C GLY A 137 12.34 13.55 22.52
N ALA A 138 12.35 13.04 21.29
CA ALA A 138 11.61 13.59 20.15
C ALA A 138 10.11 13.64 20.46
N ALA A 139 9.52 14.84 20.41
CA ALA A 139 8.09 15.04 20.62
C ALA A 139 7.30 14.59 19.38
N LEU A 140 6.21 13.86 19.59
CA LEU A 140 5.33 13.39 18.54
C LEU A 140 4.08 14.27 18.44
N CYS A 141 3.63 14.46 17.20
CA CYS A 141 2.43 15.19 16.89
C CYS A 141 1.21 14.48 17.48
N ARG A 142 0.46 15.19 18.32
CA ARG A 142 -0.76 14.67 18.96
C ARG A 142 -1.82 14.20 17.97
N VAL A 143 -1.81 14.65 16.71
CA VAL A 143 -2.77 14.23 15.67
C VAL A 143 -2.28 13.02 14.88
N CYS A 144 -1.08 13.09 14.31
CA CYS A 144 -0.60 12.10 13.32
C CYS A 144 0.50 11.15 13.80
N GLY A 145 1.15 11.43 14.94
CA GLY A 145 2.26 10.61 15.45
C GLY A 145 3.62 10.85 14.77
N CYS A 146 3.70 11.76 13.79
CA CYS A 146 4.97 12.18 13.19
C CYS A 146 5.70 13.19 14.08
N LEU A 147 6.95 13.55 13.75
CA LEU A 147 7.73 14.53 14.51
C LEU A 147 6.97 15.86 14.69
N GLY A 148 6.79 16.27 15.95
CA GLY A 148 6.08 17.48 16.36
C GLY A 148 7.00 18.51 16.99
N PRO A 149 7.77 19.29 16.20
CA PRO A 149 8.74 20.23 16.76
C PRO A 149 8.09 21.44 17.44
N ARG A 150 6.80 21.70 17.21
CA ARG A 150 6.09 22.85 17.76
C ARG A 150 5.22 22.45 18.94
N CYS A 151 5.42 23.08 20.08
CA CYS A 151 4.57 22.90 21.24
C CYS A 151 3.43 23.93 21.26
N CYS A 152 2.29 23.58 21.85
CA CYS A 152 1.22 24.52 22.13
C CYS A 152 1.76 25.68 22.98
N GLY A 153 1.59 26.92 22.50
CA GLY A 153 2.11 28.10 23.20
C GLY A 153 1.51 28.32 24.60
N ARG A 154 0.34 27.73 24.88
CA ARG A 154 -0.37 27.85 26.15
C ARG A 154 0.03 26.79 27.16
N CYS A 155 -0.21 25.51 26.87
CA CYS A 155 0.09 24.42 27.83
C CYS A 155 1.52 23.88 27.74
N ARG A 156 2.23 24.09 26.61
CA ARG A 156 3.54 23.50 26.29
C ARG A 156 3.64 21.96 26.37
N ARG A 157 2.55 21.24 26.65
CA ARG A 157 2.48 19.78 26.74
C ARG A 157 2.15 19.12 25.40
N ALA A 158 1.25 19.73 24.61
CA ALA A 158 0.86 19.20 23.31
C ALA A 158 1.84 19.62 22.22
N ALA A 159 2.26 18.67 21.38
CA ALA A 159 3.18 18.89 20.27
C ALA A 159 2.50 18.64 18.92
N TYR A 160 2.91 19.38 17.90
CA TYR A 160 2.32 19.37 16.55
C TYR A 160 3.39 19.47 15.47
N CYS A 161 3.16 18.78 14.35
CA CYS A 161 4.02 18.87 13.17
C CYS A 161 3.82 20.20 12.42
N GLY A 162 2.68 20.86 12.60
CA GLY A 162 2.35 22.12 11.94
C GLY A 162 1.08 22.78 12.48
N PRO A 163 0.79 24.03 12.06
CA PRO A 163 -0.40 24.76 12.47
C PRO A 163 -1.70 24.07 12.05
N GLU A 164 -1.69 23.30 10.96
CA GLU A 164 -2.85 22.59 10.42
C GLU A 164 -3.38 21.56 11.43
N HIS A 165 -2.49 20.73 11.99
CA HIS A 165 -2.83 19.74 13.01
C HIS A 165 -3.13 20.38 14.38
N GLN A 166 -2.46 21.48 14.73
CA GLN A 166 -2.80 22.23 15.94
C GLN A 166 -4.24 22.76 15.86
N ALA A 167 -4.64 23.33 14.73
CA ALA A 167 -5.99 23.84 14.52
C ALA A 167 -7.03 22.73 14.54
N LEU A 168 -6.74 21.56 13.95
CA LEU A 168 -7.61 20.40 13.98
C LEU A 168 -7.86 19.89 15.40
N ASP A 169 -6.79 19.68 16.18
CA ASP A 169 -6.87 19.22 17.57
C ASP A 169 -7.55 20.25 18.49
N TRP A 170 -7.30 21.54 18.25
CA TRP A 170 -7.96 22.63 18.97
C TRP A 170 -9.48 22.59 18.84
N ARG A 171 -9.99 22.37 17.61
CA ARG A 171 -11.43 22.25 17.34
C ARG A 171 -12.05 21.01 18.01
N ARG A 172 -11.32 19.89 18.08
CA ARG A 172 -11.81 18.60 18.59
C ARG A 172 -11.93 18.53 20.11
N GLY A 173 -11.12 19.29 20.83
CA GLY A 173 -11.23 19.29 22.29
C GLY A 173 -10.04 19.85 23.04
N HIS A 174 -8.87 19.98 22.39
CA HIS A 174 -7.70 20.51 23.10
C HIS A 174 -7.97 21.88 23.70
N ARG A 175 -8.79 22.73 23.08
CA ARG A 175 -9.19 24.04 23.66
C ARG A 175 -9.77 23.94 25.08
N ARG A 176 -10.46 22.84 25.40
CA ARG A 176 -11.11 22.61 26.71
C ARG A 176 -10.12 22.04 27.72
N SER A 177 -9.26 21.10 27.29
CA SER A 177 -8.28 20.47 28.16
C SER A 177 -6.97 21.25 28.30
N CYS A 178 -6.72 22.26 27.46
CA CYS A 178 -5.46 23.03 27.44
C CYS A 178 -5.09 23.62 28.80
N ASP A 179 -6.08 24.11 29.55
CA ASP A 179 -5.89 24.81 30.84
C ASP A 179 -6.11 23.89 32.06
N GLN A 180 -6.70 22.70 31.88
CA GLN A 180 -7.12 21.83 32.99
C GLN A 180 -5.96 21.06 33.64
N HIS A 181 -4.75 21.13 33.08
CA HIS A 181 -3.62 20.27 33.44
C HIS A 181 -2.50 20.96 34.23
N ALA A 182 -2.82 21.96 35.05
CA ALA A 182 -1.89 22.45 36.09
C ALA A 182 -1.75 21.46 37.27
N ALA A 183 -2.62 20.45 37.37
CA ALA A 183 -2.66 19.50 38.48
C ALA A 183 -2.73 18.04 37.96
N GLY A 184 -1.56 17.44 37.71
CA GLY A 184 -1.24 16.01 37.91
C GLY A 184 -2.11 14.86 37.38
N ASP A 185 -3.25 15.09 36.71
CA ASP A 185 -4.11 14.01 36.21
C ASP A 185 -3.80 13.71 34.74
N ASP A 186 -3.20 12.54 34.49
CA ASP A 186 -2.82 12.06 33.16
C ASP A 186 -3.99 11.44 32.37
N SER A 187 -5.15 11.20 33.01
CA SER A 187 -6.28 10.49 32.38
C SER A 187 -7.06 11.35 31.37
N ALA A 188 -7.21 12.65 31.61
CA ALA A 188 -7.94 13.58 30.72
C ALA A 188 -7.14 14.02 29.49
N ASP A 189 -5.88 13.60 29.39
CA ASP A 189 -4.96 13.99 28.33
C ASP A 189 -4.89 12.91 27.23
N ALA A 190 -5.60 11.79 27.33
CA ALA A 190 -5.57 10.66 26.38
C ALA A 190 -5.46 11.11 24.91
N ILE A 191 -4.41 10.66 24.21
CA ILE A 191 -4.25 10.92 22.78
C ILE A 191 -5.31 10.10 22.07
N PRO A 192 -6.18 10.71 21.23
CA PRO A 192 -7.13 9.93 20.45
C PRO A 192 -6.38 8.91 19.59
N GLU A 193 -6.68 7.63 19.81
CA GLU A 193 -6.16 6.51 19.03
C GLU A 193 -6.65 6.61 17.57
N HIS A 194 -7.87 7.12 17.38
CA HIS A 194 -8.47 7.38 16.07
C HIS A 194 -8.88 8.86 15.90
N ASN A 195 -8.74 9.37 14.68
CA ASN A 195 -9.25 10.67 14.27
C ASN A 195 -9.42 10.73 12.74
N GLU A 196 -10.16 11.71 12.19
CA GLU A 196 -10.47 11.81 10.74
C GLU A 196 -9.25 12.01 9.84
N PHE A 197 -8.10 12.42 10.42
CA PHE A 197 -6.86 12.57 9.67
C PHE A 197 -6.13 11.23 9.50
N LEU A 198 -6.20 10.34 10.49
CA LEU A 198 -5.60 9.01 10.42
C LEU A 198 -6.43 8.09 9.52
N PHE A 199 -5.76 7.22 8.77
CA PHE A 199 -6.44 6.09 8.14
C PHE A 199 -6.79 5.04 9.20
N PRO A 200 -7.84 4.21 8.99
CA PRO A 200 -8.14 3.10 9.87
C PRO A 200 -6.95 2.13 9.97
N GLU A 201 -6.79 1.51 11.13
CA GLU A 201 -5.59 0.74 11.46
C GLU A 201 -5.83 -0.78 11.31
N TYR A 202 -4.98 -1.45 10.54
CA TYR A 202 -5.03 -2.89 10.29
C TYR A 202 -3.63 -3.51 10.33
N GLU A 203 -3.55 -4.79 10.69
CA GLU A 203 -2.33 -5.59 10.51
C GLU A 203 -2.21 -6.02 9.04
N ILE A 204 -0.98 -6.09 8.53
CA ILE A 204 -0.72 -6.69 7.21
C ILE A 204 -0.12 -8.07 7.46
N LEU A 205 -0.90 -9.11 7.16
CA LEU A 205 -0.44 -10.50 7.19
C LEU A 205 0.21 -10.80 5.85
N ILE A 206 1.45 -11.28 5.87
CA ILE A 206 2.23 -11.60 4.66
C ILE A 206 2.31 -13.11 4.52
N GLU A 207 1.91 -13.61 3.35
CA GLU A 207 1.87 -15.03 3.01
C GLU A 207 2.55 -15.24 1.64
N PRO A 208 3.25 -16.36 1.42
CA PRO A 208 3.82 -16.64 0.09
C PRO A 208 2.71 -16.84 -0.94
N GLU A 209 2.93 -16.38 -2.18
CA GLU A 209 2.02 -16.69 -3.28
C GLU A 209 2.06 -18.19 -3.58
N GLU A 210 0.92 -18.87 -3.44
CA GLU A 210 0.79 -20.26 -3.83
C GLU A 210 0.73 -20.37 -5.37
N PRO A 211 1.56 -21.21 -6.00
CA PRO A 211 1.41 -21.47 -7.42
C PRO A 211 0.08 -22.18 -7.65
N GLU A 212 -0.71 -21.70 -8.63
CA GLU A 212 -1.89 -22.42 -9.07
C GLU A 212 -1.47 -23.84 -9.47
N PHE A 213 -1.91 -24.85 -8.70
CA PHE A 213 -1.81 -26.23 -9.15
C PHE A 213 -2.60 -26.31 -10.46
N PRO A 214 -1.98 -26.70 -11.59
CA PRO A 214 -2.76 -26.93 -12.80
C PRO A 214 -3.81 -27.98 -12.44
N ALA A 215 -5.07 -27.63 -12.65
CA ALA A 215 -6.18 -28.55 -12.48
C ALA A 215 -5.82 -29.85 -13.22
N ASP A 216 -5.79 -30.94 -12.47
CA ASP A 216 -5.52 -32.31 -12.86
C ASP A 216 -5.96 -32.56 -14.32
N SER A 217 -5.02 -32.45 -15.27
CA SER A 217 -5.19 -33.08 -16.58
C SER A 217 -4.94 -34.56 -16.32
N THR A 218 -5.95 -35.23 -15.78
CA THR A 218 -5.96 -36.68 -15.72
C THR A 218 -5.94 -37.18 -17.15
N ASP A 219 -4.81 -37.78 -17.48
CA ASP A 219 -4.60 -38.64 -18.63
C ASP A 219 -5.75 -39.66 -18.72
N ASP A 220 -6.55 -39.56 -19.76
CA ASP A 220 -7.28 -40.71 -20.31
C ASP A 220 -7.00 -40.74 -21.82
N GLU A 221 -5.81 -41.24 -22.18
CA GLU A 221 -5.56 -41.76 -23.52
C GLU A 221 -5.83 -43.27 -23.54
N GLN A 222 -6.78 -43.63 -24.42
CA GLN A 222 -6.84 -44.83 -25.27
C GLN A 222 -7.39 -46.13 -24.68
N GLU A 223 -8.58 -46.50 -25.16
CA GLU A 223 -8.74 -47.78 -25.86
C GLU A 223 -9.65 -47.61 -27.08
N ALA A 224 -9.20 -48.19 -28.20
CA ALA A 224 -9.71 -48.03 -29.56
C ALA A 224 -10.91 -48.95 -29.86
N GLU A 225 -11.78 -48.57 -30.79
CA GLU A 225 -11.98 -49.40 -32.01
C GLU A 225 -12.73 -48.69 -33.13
N ASP A 226 -12.27 -49.03 -34.32
CA ASP A 226 -12.56 -48.57 -35.67
C ASP A 226 -13.91 -49.12 -36.17
N THR A 227 -14.67 -48.36 -36.96
CA THR A 227 -15.41 -48.88 -38.13
C THR A 227 -16.07 -47.77 -38.95
N SER A 228 -15.47 -47.57 -40.12
CA SER A 228 -16.04 -46.89 -41.29
C SER A 228 -17.42 -47.43 -41.73
N LYS A 229 -18.30 -46.54 -42.21
CA LYS A 229 -19.03 -46.68 -43.50
C LYS A 229 -19.98 -45.51 -43.83
N ASP A 230 -19.92 -45.14 -45.11
CA ASP A 230 -20.83 -44.30 -45.89
C ASP A 230 -22.33 -44.55 -45.65
N THR A 231 -23.17 -43.51 -45.79
CA THR A 231 -24.33 -43.51 -46.71
C THR A 231 -24.75 -42.07 -47.07
N LYS A 232 -25.10 -41.88 -48.35
CA LYS A 232 -25.55 -40.66 -49.02
C LYS A 232 -27.08 -40.45 -48.92
N GLU A 233 -27.52 -39.24 -49.36
CA GLU A 233 -28.84 -38.86 -49.93
C GLU A 233 -29.99 -38.70 -48.90
N GLN A 234 -30.94 -37.73 -48.97
CA GLN A 234 -31.50 -36.94 -50.08
C GLN A 234 -32.35 -35.74 -49.53
N GLU A 235 -32.42 -34.64 -50.31
CA GLU A 235 -33.57 -33.74 -50.67
C GLU A 235 -34.93 -33.87 -49.91
N GLU A 236 -35.81 -32.88 -49.68
CA GLU A 236 -36.07 -31.52 -50.17
C GLU A 236 -37.29 -30.89 -49.41
N LEU A 237 -37.54 -29.59 -49.65
CA LEU A 237 -38.82 -28.82 -49.68
C LEU A 237 -39.42 -28.18 -48.40
N GLY A 238 -39.63 -26.85 -48.48
CA GLY A 238 -40.61 -26.15 -47.60
C GLY A 238 -40.62 -24.61 -47.50
N ALA A 239 -40.53 -23.89 -48.63
CA ALA A 239 -41.01 -22.51 -48.93
C ALA A 239 -41.37 -21.45 -47.83
N ALA A 240 -40.75 -20.27 -48.03
CA ALA A 240 -41.35 -18.92 -48.14
C ALA A 240 -41.84 -18.12 -46.90
N GLY A 241 -41.20 -16.97 -46.70
CA GLY A 241 -41.68 -15.83 -45.93
C GLY A 241 -40.71 -14.64 -45.99
N THR A 242 -40.93 -13.75 -46.95
CA THR A 242 -40.20 -12.49 -47.19
C THR A 242 -40.48 -11.42 -46.13
N ALA A 243 -39.50 -10.61 -45.75
CA ALA A 243 -39.48 -9.15 -45.97
C ALA A 243 -38.31 -8.46 -45.23
N ASP A 244 -37.39 -7.90 -46.02
CA ASP A 244 -36.88 -6.53 -45.86
C ASP A 244 -36.04 -6.17 -44.61
N GLU A 245 -34.72 -6.37 -44.68
CA GLU A 245 -33.76 -5.47 -44.03
C GLU A 245 -32.56 -5.21 -44.95
N ALA A 246 -32.61 -4.06 -45.62
CA ALA A 246 -31.48 -3.45 -46.30
C ALA A 246 -30.75 -2.50 -45.34
N PHE A 247 -29.73 -2.97 -44.61
CA PHE A 247 -28.59 -2.12 -44.25
C PHE A 247 -27.37 -2.94 -43.78
N GLN A 248 -26.45 -3.16 -44.72
CA GLN A 248 -25.01 -3.37 -44.53
C GLN A 248 -24.59 -4.51 -43.58
N SER A 249 -24.39 -5.67 -44.21
CA SER A 249 -23.44 -6.69 -43.79
C SER A 249 -22.07 -6.06 -43.50
N LEU A 250 -21.82 -5.68 -42.24
CA LEU A 250 -20.48 -5.86 -41.68
C LEU A 250 -20.27 -7.37 -41.68
N ASP A 251 -19.35 -7.82 -42.52
CA ASP A 251 -18.98 -9.22 -42.67
C ASP A 251 -18.71 -9.80 -41.26
N GLU A 252 -19.34 -10.92 -40.93
CA GLU A 252 -19.24 -11.55 -39.61
C GLU A 252 -17.79 -11.91 -39.27
N LYS A 253 -16.96 -12.16 -40.30
CA LYS A 253 -15.51 -12.28 -40.16
C LYS A 253 -14.81 -10.94 -39.86
N THR A 254 -15.36 -9.81 -40.27
CA THR A 254 -14.87 -8.47 -39.92
C THR A 254 -15.28 -8.12 -38.49
N LEU A 255 -16.49 -8.47 -38.04
CA LEU A 255 -16.92 -8.33 -36.64
C LEU A 255 -16.13 -9.27 -35.70
N GLU A 256 -15.86 -10.51 -36.12
CA GLU A 256 -14.99 -11.43 -35.39
C GLU A 256 -13.51 -11.02 -35.42
N ALA A 257 -13.02 -10.42 -36.51
CA ALA A 257 -11.67 -9.86 -36.57
C ALA A 257 -11.55 -8.62 -35.66
N MET A 258 -12.59 -7.79 -35.59
CA MET A 258 -12.67 -6.67 -34.65
C MET A 258 -12.82 -7.15 -33.20
N ALA A 259 -13.46 -8.30 -32.95
CA ALA A 259 -13.55 -8.94 -31.64
C ALA A 259 -12.29 -9.73 -31.23
N LYS A 260 -11.40 -10.06 -32.18
CA LYS A 260 -10.14 -10.81 -31.96
C LYS A 260 -8.88 -9.94 -31.89
N HIS A 261 -8.96 -8.66 -32.25
CA HIS A 261 -7.86 -7.72 -32.03
C HIS A 261 -7.90 -7.21 -30.59
N GLU A 262 -7.58 -8.11 -29.66
CA GLU A 262 -7.30 -7.74 -28.30
C GLU A 262 -6.14 -6.73 -28.30
N THR A 263 -6.44 -5.53 -27.80
CA THR A 263 -5.46 -4.47 -27.66
C THR A 263 -4.40 -4.89 -26.64
N GLU A 264 -3.18 -4.34 -26.76
CA GLU A 264 -2.13 -4.61 -25.76
C GLU A 264 -2.57 -4.18 -24.35
N GLU A 265 -3.42 -3.15 -24.24
CA GLU A 265 -4.02 -2.71 -22.97
C GLU A 265 -4.94 -3.77 -22.35
N GLU A 266 -5.82 -4.37 -23.14
CA GLU A 266 -6.71 -5.45 -22.67
C GLU A 266 -5.92 -6.68 -22.26
N LYS A 267 -4.84 -7.03 -22.99
CA LYS A 267 -3.95 -8.13 -22.60
C LYS A 267 -3.31 -7.87 -21.24
N ILE A 268 -2.77 -6.67 -21.03
CA ILE A 268 -2.14 -6.27 -19.77
C ILE A 268 -3.15 -6.33 -18.63
N PHE A 269 -4.34 -5.79 -18.83
CA PHE A 269 -5.39 -5.81 -17.81
C PHE A 269 -5.91 -7.22 -17.54
N ARG A 270 -6.00 -8.09 -18.56
CA ARG A 270 -6.33 -9.51 -18.38
C ARG A 270 -5.24 -10.26 -17.63
N MET A 271 -3.97 -10.00 -17.93
CA MET A 271 -2.85 -10.57 -17.17
C MET A 271 -2.90 -10.14 -15.70
N PHE A 272 -3.18 -8.85 -15.44
CA PHE A 272 -3.41 -8.36 -14.09
C PHE A 272 -4.56 -9.11 -13.41
N LYS A 273 -5.73 -9.18 -14.07
CA LYS A 273 -6.92 -9.87 -13.55
C LYS A 273 -6.63 -11.34 -13.23
N ASN A 274 -6.01 -12.07 -14.15
CA ASN A 274 -5.68 -13.48 -13.98
C ASN A 274 -4.73 -13.67 -12.79
N GLN A 275 -3.67 -12.86 -12.70
CA GLN A 275 -2.71 -12.98 -11.59
C GLN A 275 -3.34 -12.64 -10.23
N THR A 276 -4.33 -11.74 -10.20
CA THR A 276 -5.06 -11.39 -8.97
C THR A 276 -6.30 -12.27 -8.71
N ALA A 277 -6.63 -13.21 -9.60
CA ALA A 277 -7.89 -13.96 -9.54
C ALA A 277 -7.92 -14.95 -8.37
N ALA A 278 -6.79 -15.61 -8.10
CA ALA A 278 -6.65 -16.52 -6.96
C ALA A 278 -6.82 -15.77 -5.63
N GLU A 279 -6.20 -14.59 -5.51
CA GLU A 279 -6.16 -13.81 -4.27
C GLU A 279 -6.63 -12.37 -4.49
N PRO A 280 -7.93 -12.13 -4.71
CA PRO A 280 -8.44 -10.82 -5.08
C PRO A 280 -8.43 -9.79 -3.95
N GLU A 281 -8.25 -10.22 -2.70
CA GLU A 281 -8.19 -9.35 -1.50
C GLU A 281 -6.79 -8.85 -1.18
N GLN A 282 -5.76 -9.28 -1.92
CA GLN A 282 -4.38 -8.87 -1.70
C GLN A 282 -4.22 -7.34 -1.78
N ILE A 283 -3.62 -6.74 -0.76
CA ILE A 283 -3.35 -5.30 -0.68
C ILE A 283 -1.88 -4.96 -0.96
N ILE A 284 -0.98 -5.94 -0.86
CA ILE A 284 0.45 -5.82 -1.11
C ILE A 284 0.94 -7.00 -1.95
N ARG A 285 1.84 -6.73 -2.90
CA ARG A 285 2.73 -7.75 -3.48
C ARG A 285 4.17 -7.35 -3.21
N TYR A 286 4.88 -8.16 -2.43
CA TYR A 286 6.27 -7.94 -2.08
C TYR A 286 7.16 -8.85 -2.93
N CYS A 287 8.10 -8.27 -3.67
CA CYS A 287 9.04 -9.02 -4.50
C CYS A 287 10.27 -8.16 -4.83
N ARG A 288 11.19 -8.03 -3.87
CA ARG A 288 12.35 -7.14 -4.03
C ARG A 288 13.33 -7.64 -5.08
N GLY A 289 13.45 -6.89 -6.18
CA GLY A 289 14.36 -7.21 -7.29
C GLY A 289 14.02 -8.50 -8.05
N GLY A 290 12.79 -9.03 -7.89
CA GLY A 290 12.32 -10.21 -8.63
C GLY A 290 11.61 -9.83 -9.92
N GLU A 291 10.47 -10.49 -10.19
CA GLU A 291 9.76 -10.46 -11.48
C GLU A 291 9.17 -9.08 -11.85
N GLY A 292 9.05 -8.17 -10.87
CA GLY A 292 8.60 -6.80 -11.06
C GLY A 292 7.12 -6.58 -10.70
N PRO A 293 6.61 -5.36 -10.89
CA PRO A 293 5.24 -4.98 -10.56
C PRO A 293 4.22 -5.49 -11.60
N LEU A 294 2.98 -5.75 -11.14
CA LEU A 294 1.84 -6.04 -12.00
C LEU A 294 1.18 -4.74 -12.47
N TRP A 295 1.28 -4.41 -13.76
CA TRP A 295 0.70 -3.18 -14.27
C TRP A 295 -0.78 -3.34 -14.65
N VAL A 296 -1.60 -2.33 -14.35
CA VAL A 296 -3.01 -2.29 -14.78
C VAL A 296 -3.19 -1.77 -16.20
N SER A 297 -2.21 -1.02 -16.71
CA SER A 297 -2.21 -0.46 -18.07
C SER A 297 -0.81 -0.52 -18.71
N GLY A 298 -0.76 -0.48 -20.04
CA GLY A 298 0.46 -0.27 -20.83
C GLY A 298 1.00 1.15 -20.73
N GLU A 299 0.13 2.10 -20.40
CA GLU A 299 0.45 3.52 -20.30
C GLU A 299 1.03 3.88 -18.93
N ASN A 300 1.78 4.98 -18.87
CA ASN A 300 2.28 5.57 -17.62
C ASN A 300 3.05 4.57 -16.73
N ARG A 301 3.90 3.75 -17.36
CA ARG A 301 4.92 2.93 -16.69
C ARG A 301 6.22 3.73 -16.60
N PRO A 302 6.93 3.69 -15.46
CA PRO A 302 8.19 4.38 -15.33
C PRO A 302 9.25 3.70 -16.20
N GLU A 303 10.00 4.47 -16.96
CA GLU A 303 11.27 4.03 -17.51
C GLU A 303 12.38 4.19 -16.48
N GLU A 304 13.54 3.58 -16.73
CA GLU A 304 14.69 3.67 -15.82
C GLU A 304 15.12 5.13 -15.55
N LYS A 305 14.96 6.03 -16.53
CA LYS A 305 15.26 7.47 -16.39
C LYS A 305 14.30 8.20 -15.44
N ASP A 306 13.10 7.69 -15.27
CA ASP A 306 12.06 8.29 -14.42
C ASP A 306 12.24 7.91 -12.95
N ILE A 307 13.06 6.89 -12.68
CA ILE A 307 13.40 6.41 -11.34
C ILE A 307 14.74 7.03 -10.92
N PRO A 308 14.75 8.02 -10.02
CA PRO A 308 15.99 8.65 -9.58
C PRO A 308 16.87 7.68 -8.79
N ASN A 309 18.18 7.88 -8.84
CA ASN A 309 19.15 7.13 -8.01
C ASN A 309 19.00 7.46 -6.51
N CYS A 310 19.37 6.53 -5.62
CA CYS A 310 19.56 6.81 -4.18
C CYS A 310 20.56 7.97 -4.03
N VAL A 311 20.44 8.72 -2.93
CA VAL A 311 21.41 9.73 -2.50
C VAL A 311 22.86 9.25 -2.45
N CYS A 312 23.09 7.94 -2.29
CA CYS A 312 24.43 7.33 -2.35
C CYS A 312 24.96 7.10 -3.79
N GLY A 313 24.15 7.37 -4.81
CA GLY A 313 24.47 7.16 -6.22
C GLY A 313 24.00 5.83 -6.80
N ALA A 314 23.66 4.83 -5.97
CA ALA A 314 23.16 3.54 -6.46
C ALA A 314 21.75 3.66 -7.06
N LYS A 315 21.42 2.77 -8.00
CA LYS A 315 20.08 2.67 -8.60
C LYS A 315 19.04 2.27 -7.54
N ARG A 316 17.79 2.66 -7.77
CA ARG A 316 16.64 2.10 -7.04
C ARG A 316 16.05 0.94 -7.82
N ILE A 317 15.71 -0.14 -7.13
CA ILE A 317 15.07 -1.34 -7.68
C ILE A 317 13.67 -1.48 -7.12
N PHE A 318 12.81 -2.16 -7.86
CA PHE A 318 11.47 -2.51 -7.39
C PHE A 318 11.57 -3.28 -6.07
N GLU A 319 10.73 -2.90 -5.10
CA GLU A 319 10.65 -3.60 -3.83
C GLU A 319 9.27 -4.21 -3.57
N PHE A 320 8.23 -3.39 -3.63
CA PHE A 320 6.87 -3.87 -3.42
C PHE A 320 5.85 -3.00 -4.14
N GLN A 321 4.67 -3.56 -4.28
CA GLN A 321 3.52 -2.96 -4.91
C GLN A 321 2.37 -2.85 -3.91
N ILE A 322 1.67 -1.73 -3.93
CA ILE A 322 0.42 -1.52 -3.20
C ILE A 322 -0.71 -1.66 -4.21
N MET A 323 -1.60 -2.59 -3.89
CA MET A 323 -2.71 -2.97 -4.74
C MET A 323 -3.92 -2.03 -4.52
N PRO A 324 -4.80 -1.87 -5.53
CA PRO A 324 -5.95 -1.00 -5.45
C PRO A 324 -6.97 -1.45 -4.39
N GLN A 325 -7.00 -2.74 -4.07
CA GLN A 325 -7.79 -3.36 -3.00
C GLN A 325 -7.66 -2.62 -1.65
N LEU A 326 -6.48 -2.05 -1.37
CA LEU A 326 -6.25 -1.30 -0.15
C LEU A 326 -7.27 -0.15 0.04
N LEU A 327 -7.73 0.47 -1.05
CA LEU A 327 -8.69 1.58 -1.02
C LEU A 327 -9.97 1.24 -0.23
N ASN A 328 -10.44 0.00 -0.31
CA ASN A 328 -11.63 -0.48 0.41
C ASN A 328 -11.48 -0.39 1.94
N HIS A 329 -10.24 -0.41 2.45
CA HIS A 329 -9.97 -0.34 3.88
C HIS A 329 -9.78 1.09 4.40
N LEU A 330 -9.58 2.07 3.52
CA LEU A 330 -9.19 3.42 3.92
C LEU A 330 -10.35 4.30 4.39
N GLN A 331 -11.60 3.91 4.11
CA GLN A 331 -12.81 4.64 4.47
C GLN A 331 -12.76 6.11 4.01
N VAL A 332 -12.34 6.34 2.77
CA VAL A 332 -12.10 7.67 2.17
C VAL A 332 -13.10 8.04 1.09
N ASP A 333 -14.21 7.32 1.00
CA ASP A 333 -15.23 7.58 0.00
C ASP A 333 -16.00 8.86 0.36
N SER A 334 -15.89 9.85 -0.51
CA SER A 334 -16.75 11.03 -0.50
C SER A 334 -17.46 11.16 -1.83
N LEU A 335 -18.74 11.59 -1.79
CA LEU A 335 -19.54 11.85 -2.98
C LEU A 335 -18.87 12.94 -3.83
N GLY A 336 -18.28 12.56 -4.97
CA GLY A 336 -17.69 13.48 -5.96
C GLY A 336 -16.23 13.16 -6.31
N GLU A 337 -15.31 13.43 -5.40
CA GLU A 337 -13.88 13.12 -5.57
C GLU A 337 -13.45 12.04 -4.58
N SER A 338 -12.76 11.00 -5.06
CA SER A 338 -12.22 9.93 -4.24
C SER A 338 -10.69 9.88 -4.34
N ILE A 339 -10.07 9.36 -3.29
CA ILE A 339 -8.70 8.91 -3.33
C ILE A 339 -8.67 7.62 -4.14
N ASP A 340 -7.86 7.57 -5.19
CA ASP A 340 -7.88 6.48 -6.16
C ASP A 340 -6.51 6.25 -6.82
N TRP A 341 -6.21 5.00 -7.15
CA TRP A 341 -5.06 4.53 -7.90
C TRP A 341 -5.33 3.14 -8.48
N GLY A 342 -4.73 2.86 -9.64
CA GLY A 342 -4.69 1.50 -10.20
C GLY A 342 -3.61 0.67 -9.51
N THR A 343 -2.40 1.22 -9.37
CA THR A 343 -1.38 0.61 -8.52
C THR A 343 -0.32 1.62 -8.08
N LEU A 344 0.28 1.38 -6.91
CA LEU A 344 1.46 2.11 -6.44
C LEU A 344 2.66 1.18 -6.40
N VAL A 345 3.77 1.62 -7.00
CA VAL A 345 5.00 0.81 -7.12
C VAL A 345 6.12 1.52 -6.38
N VAL A 346 6.69 0.85 -5.39
CA VAL A 346 7.75 1.39 -4.54
C VAL A 346 9.11 0.87 -4.98
N TYR A 347 10.04 1.80 -5.17
CA TYR A 347 11.43 1.54 -5.54
C TYR A 347 12.36 2.01 -4.43
N THR A 348 13.29 1.16 -4.03
CA THR A 348 14.25 1.48 -2.97
C THR A 348 15.68 1.22 -3.41
N CYS A 349 16.65 1.79 -2.69
CA CYS A 349 18.06 1.59 -3.02
C CYS A 349 18.44 0.10 -3.14
N ALA A 350 19.03 -0.28 -4.27
CA ALA A 350 19.58 -1.62 -4.50
C ALA A 350 20.58 -2.01 -3.42
N GLU A 351 21.42 -1.05 -3.06
CA GLU A 351 22.46 -1.17 -2.03
C GLU A 351 21.96 -0.87 -0.63
N SER A 352 20.65 -0.82 -0.37
CA SER A 352 20.04 -0.46 0.93
C SER A 352 20.89 0.54 1.74
N CYS A 353 21.22 1.66 1.07
CA CYS A 353 22.17 2.66 1.53
C CYS A 353 21.82 3.20 2.94
N GLY A 354 22.82 3.57 3.74
CA GLY A 354 22.62 4.22 5.04
C GLY A 354 22.71 3.27 6.22
N GLY A 355 23.74 3.48 7.05
CA GLY A 355 24.00 2.73 8.29
C GLY A 355 23.93 3.63 9.52
N GLY A 356 22.77 4.27 9.75
CA GLY A 356 22.57 5.20 10.87
C GLY A 356 21.09 5.35 11.20
N SER A 357 20.77 6.22 12.16
CA SER A 357 19.40 6.42 12.65
C SER A 357 18.51 7.28 11.74
N GLU A 358 18.95 7.64 10.54
CA GLU A 358 18.19 8.54 9.64
C GLU A 358 17.18 7.79 8.77
N TYR A 359 16.09 8.47 8.45
CA TYR A 359 15.08 7.99 7.51
C TYR A 359 15.38 8.56 6.12
N LEU A 360 15.61 7.66 5.15
CA LEU A 360 15.97 8.03 3.78
C LEU A 360 14.74 8.00 2.87
N GLU A 361 14.57 9.04 2.06
CA GLU A 361 13.46 9.11 1.11
C GLU A 361 13.67 8.14 -0.07
N GLU A 362 12.65 7.33 -0.32
CA GLU A 362 12.59 6.37 -1.42
C GLU A 362 11.54 6.79 -2.45
N PHE A 363 11.49 6.08 -3.56
CA PHE A 363 10.70 6.49 -4.71
C PHE A 363 9.40 5.70 -4.82
N ILE A 364 8.32 6.38 -5.22
CA ILE A 364 7.02 5.76 -5.44
C ILE A 364 6.44 6.26 -6.76
N TRP A 365 5.99 5.31 -7.57
CA TRP A 365 5.28 5.55 -8.81
C TRP A 365 3.80 5.25 -8.62
N LYS A 366 2.93 6.08 -9.21
CA LYS A 366 1.48 5.88 -9.21
C LYS A 366 1.03 5.65 -10.66
N GLN A 367 0.35 4.53 -10.89
CA GLN A 367 -0.42 4.29 -12.11
C GLN A 367 -1.93 4.37 -11.79
N ASP A 368 -2.68 5.00 -12.68
CA ASP A 368 -4.14 5.07 -12.63
C ASP A 368 -4.75 3.98 -13.54
N TYR A 369 -6.01 3.63 -13.31
CA TYR A 369 -6.78 2.88 -14.31
C TYR A 369 -6.93 3.71 -15.58
N SER A 370 -6.76 3.09 -16.75
CA SER A 370 -7.07 3.75 -18.01
C SER A 370 -8.57 4.02 -18.11
N MET A 371 -8.97 5.15 -18.71
CA MET A 371 -10.38 5.53 -18.82
C MET A 371 -11.25 4.56 -19.64
N GLY A 372 -10.65 3.53 -20.27
CA GLY A 372 -11.35 2.47 -21.00
C GLY A 372 -11.59 1.18 -20.21
N CYS A 373 -10.94 1.00 -19.04
CA CYS A 373 -11.14 -0.18 -18.18
C CYS A 373 -12.12 0.15 -17.06
N THR A 374 -13.43 0.16 -17.36
CA THR A 374 -14.45 0.04 -16.32
C THR A 374 -14.46 -1.38 -15.77
N LEU A 375 -14.53 -1.49 -14.43
CA LEU A 375 -14.58 -2.74 -13.67
C LEU A 375 -15.66 -3.71 -14.16
#